data_AF-A0A1M6TUF7-F1
#
_entry.id   AF-A0A1M6TUF7-F1
#
_cell.length_a   1.000
_cell.length_b   1.000
_cell.length_c   1.000
_cell.angle_alpha   90.00
_cell.angle_beta   90.00
_cell.angle_gamma   90.00
#
_symmetry.space_group_name_H-M   'P 1'
#
loop_
_entity.id
_entity.type
_entity.pdbx_description
1 polymer ?
#
loop_
_entity_poly.entity_id
_entity_poly.type
_entity_poly.pdbx_seq_one_letter_code
_entity_poly.pdbx_strand_id
1 'polypeptide(L)'
;MVRSAWKMAVTVVVAVCALPALMSAEEAQVTKCTALDICYCVNTKYLEAISANVPRVRQLLADNRAKGKAVGYLSIPLSPAGGGSYQINSEAAKRIADDVEKRFGPSSVFILNPGAEGSDAMSGGSGADYMYMWTQILEGRSGHGEDFDFFYFAGPTDFSRYLLQPNNDGKQPVLDRNQVDDYLGKLDAFFDDHSVSDPKFKAEFEQGKVNKAAFRNYYGLRASVAFSYGSHDEWNIARLLNEKRRGAAEFGIANQLSIFFDGQPVNPGAFESGDASGATGRCVK
;
A
#
# COMPACT_ATOMS: atom_id res chain seq x y z
N MET A 1 -37.21 87.33 -2.73
CA MET A 1 -37.35 85.86 -2.70
C MET A 1 -35.96 85.25 -2.69
N VAL A 2 -35.46 84.90 -1.50
CA VAL A 2 -34.14 84.28 -1.29
C VAL A 2 -34.40 82.81 -0.99
N ARG A 3 -33.90 81.89 -1.82
CA ARG A 3 -34.00 80.44 -1.58
C ARG A 3 -32.69 79.94 -0.97
N SER A 4 -32.81 79.44 0.25
CA SER A 4 -31.77 78.85 1.08
C SER A 4 -31.27 77.52 0.51
N ALA A 5 -29.96 77.31 0.56
CA ALA A 5 -29.28 76.08 0.19
C ALA A 5 -29.17 75.14 1.39
N TRP A 6 -29.64 73.90 1.24
CA TRP A 6 -29.34 72.81 2.17
C TRP A 6 -28.38 71.82 1.50
N LYS A 7 -27.19 71.70 2.07
CA LYS A 7 -26.18 70.69 1.74
C LYS A 7 -26.51 69.42 2.53
N MET A 8 -26.80 68.30 1.86
CA MET A 8 -26.69 66.97 2.49
C MET A 8 -25.35 66.36 2.11
N ALA A 9 -24.52 66.10 3.12
CA ALA A 9 -23.32 65.30 2.99
C ALA A 9 -23.69 63.82 3.14
N VAL A 10 -23.36 63.01 2.13
CA VAL A 10 -23.47 61.55 2.20
C VAL A 10 -22.13 61.00 2.65
N THR A 11 -22.09 60.45 3.86
CA THR A 11 -20.92 59.73 4.38
C THR A 11 -21.02 58.27 3.96
N VAL A 12 -20.15 57.84 3.04
CA VAL A 12 -19.98 56.43 2.67
C VAL A 12 -19.09 55.77 3.71
N VAL A 13 -19.66 54.87 4.52
CA VAL A 13 -18.90 53.98 5.41
C VAL A 13 -18.51 52.75 4.60
N VAL A 14 -17.23 52.62 4.27
CA VAL A 14 -16.66 51.39 3.69
C VAL A 14 -16.43 50.41 4.83
N ALA A 15 -17.33 49.43 4.98
CA ALA A 15 -17.14 48.31 5.88
C ALA A 15 -16.15 47.31 5.23
N VAL A 16 -14.88 47.39 5.62
CA VAL A 16 -13.87 46.37 5.28
C VAL A 16 -14.17 45.13 6.13
N CYS A 17 -14.85 44.15 5.54
CA CYS A 17 -14.98 42.82 6.13
C CYS A 17 -13.61 42.12 6.02
N ALA A 18 -12.84 42.12 7.10
CA ALA A 18 -11.70 41.23 7.24
C ALA A 18 -12.22 39.80 7.44
N LEU A 19 -12.25 39.01 6.37
CA LEU A 19 -12.41 37.57 6.45
C LEU A 19 -11.14 37.00 7.11
N PRO A 20 -11.22 36.32 8.27
CA PRO A 20 -10.09 35.52 8.73
C PRO A 20 -9.93 34.38 7.73
N ALA A 21 -8.84 34.41 6.96
CA ALA A 21 -8.35 33.24 6.26
C ALA A 21 -8.06 32.19 7.35
N LEU A 22 -8.91 31.17 7.44
CA LEU A 22 -8.57 29.91 8.09
C LEU A 22 -7.44 29.31 7.26
N MET A 23 -6.21 29.75 7.51
CA MET A 23 -5.04 28.99 7.09
C MET A 23 -5.11 27.69 7.91
N SER A 24 -5.51 26.60 7.27
CA SER A 24 -5.23 25.27 7.80
C SER A 24 -3.75 25.23 8.12
N ALA A 25 -3.39 25.00 9.38
CA ALA A 25 -2.02 24.78 9.77
C ALA A 25 -1.50 23.61 8.92
N GLU A 26 -0.59 23.89 8.00
CA GLU A 26 0.08 22.86 7.21
C GLU A 26 0.81 21.95 8.20
N GLU A 27 0.45 20.68 8.25
CA GLU A 27 1.03 19.75 9.22
C GLU A 27 2.53 19.67 9.01
N ALA A 28 3.31 19.89 10.08
CA ALA A 28 4.75 20.03 9.98
C ALA A 28 5.40 18.76 9.41
N GLN A 29 6.06 18.89 8.26
CA GLN A 29 6.82 17.83 7.60
C GLN A 29 8.32 18.02 7.82
N VAL A 30 9.06 16.91 7.79
CA VAL A 30 10.51 16.88 7.88
C VAL A 30 11.09 15.85 6.91
N THR A 31 12.21 16.21 6.27
CA THR A 31 12.96 15.27 5.43
C THR A 31 13.64 14.22 6.31
N LYS A 32 13.36 12.94 6.04
CA LYS A 32 14.01 11.80 6.67
C LYS A 32 14.57 10.87 5.61
N CYS A 33 15.85 10.52 5.73
CA CYS A 33 16.52 9.61 4.82
C CYS A 33 16.77 8.25 5.48
N THR A 34 16.82 7.20 4.67
CA THR A 34 17.04 5.81 5.11
C THR A 34 18.46 5.34 4.77
N ALA A 35 18.84 4.14 5.20
CA ALA A 35 20.16 3.56 4.88
C ALA A 35 20.36 3.29 3.37
N LEU A 36 19.28 3.26 2.59
CA LEU A 36 19.31 3.21 1.12
C LEU A 36 19.43 4.58 0.44
N ASP A 37 19.68 5.65 1.19
CA ASP A 37 19.78 7.04 0.69
C ASP A 37 18.51 7.58 0.01
N ILE A 38 17.37 6.94 0.28
CA ILE A 38 16.03 7.39 -0.12
C ILE A 38 15.52 8.34 0.96
N CYS A 39 15.06 9.53 0.55
CA CYS A 39 14.56 10.55 1.47
C CYS A 39 13.07 10.81 1.26
N TYR A 40 12.33 10.85 2.36
CA TYR A 40 10.88 11.05 2.41
C TYR A 40 10.52 12.31 3.18
N CYS A 41 9.46 12.98 2.73
CA CYS A 41 8.85 14.12 3.43
C CYS A 41 7.81 13.57 4.40
N VAL A 42 8.23 13.34 5.65
CA VAL A 42 7.45 12.64 6.66
C VAL A 42 6.78 13.65 7.58
N ASN A 43 5.51 13.43 7.86
CA ASN A 43 4.77 14.21 8.83
C ASN A 43 5.27 13.90 10.24
N THR A 44 5.66 14.95 10.96
CA THR A 44 6.25 14.84 12.29
C THR A 44 5.36 14.10 13.29
N LYS A 45 4.03 14.15 13.13
CA LYS A 45 3.07 13.47 14.02
C LYS A 45 3.16 11.94 13.98
N TYR A 46 3.65 11.36 12.89
CA TYR A 46 3.76 9.90 12.76
C TYR A 46 5.13 9.36 13.15
N LEU A 47 6.13 10.22 13.40
CA LEU A 47 7.51 9.76 13.67
C LEU A 47 7.62 8.83 14.88
N GLU A 48 6.84 9.08 15.93
CA GLU A 48 6.80 8.21 17.10
C GLU A 48 6.20 6.83 16.76
N ALA A 49 5.07 6.81 16.05
CA ALA A 49 4.42 5.58 15.60
C ALA A 49 5.35 4.75 14.68
N ILE A 50 6.07 5.42 13.76
CA ILE A 50 7.08 4.80 12.90
C ILE A 50 8.21 4.21 13.76
N SER A 51 8.77 5.01 14.67
CA SER A 51 9.89 4.60 15.53
C SER A 51 9.54 3.43 16.44
N ALA A 52 8.27 3.29 16.84
CA ALA A 52 7.78 2.16 17.61
C ALA A 52 7.50 0.92 16.74
N ASN A 53 6.96 1.10 15.53
CA ASN A 53 6.54 -0.02 14.69
C ASN A 53 7.73 -0.73 14.03
N VAL A 54 8.77 0.01 13.58
CA VAL A 54 9.97 -0.57 12.95
C VAL A 54 10.63 -1.67 13.82
N PRO A 55 10.98 -1.44 15.11
CA PRO A 55 11.58 -2.48 15.94
C PRO A 55 10.61 -3.62 16.25
N ARG A 56 9.30 -3.34 16.41
CA ARG A 56 8.28 -4.37 16.63
C ARG A 56 8.21 -5.35 15.45
N VAL A 57 8.13 -4.83 14.22
CA VAL A 57 8.08 -5.65 13.01
C VAL A 57 9.41 -6.42 12.83
N ARG A 58 10.56 -5.78 13.05
CA ARG A 58 11.86 -6.48 13.00
C ARG A 58 11.94 -7.61 14.03
N GLN A 59 11.39 -7.45 15.22
CA GLN A 59 11.31 -8.54 16.21
C GLN A 59 10.42 -9.68 15.71
N LEU A 60 9.27 -9.38 15.10
CA LEU A 60 8.41 -10.40 14.48
C LEU A 60 9.15 -11.20 13.39
N LEU A 61 9.97 -10.54 12.57
CA LEU A 61 10.80 -11.22 11.56
C LEU A 61 11.85 -12.11 12.23
N ALA A 62 12.56 -11.58 13.23
CA ALA A 62 13.55 -12.33 13.99
C ALA A 62 12.94 -13.57 14.68
N ASP A 63 11.75 -13.45 15.27
CA ASP A 63 11.03 -14.55 15.92
C ASP A 63 10.64 -15.65 14.93
N ASN A 64 10.30 -15.30 13.68
CA ASN A 64 10.02 -16.29 12.64
C ASN A 64 11.30 -16.95 12.12
N ARG A 65 12.39 -16.19 11.93
CA ARG A 65 13.70 -16.73 11.57
C ARG A 65 14.24 -17.68 12.64
N ALA A 66 14.05 -17.36 13.92
CA ALA A 66 14.44 -18.22 15.05
C ALA A 66 13.69 -19.57 15.06
N LYS A 67 12.53 -19.64 14.43
CA LYS A 67 11.77 -20.89 14.19
C LYS A 67 12.26 -21.67 12.96
N GLY A 68 13.31 -21.19 12.28
CA GLY A 68 13.86 -21.80 11.07
C GLY A 68 13.08 -21.46 9.80
N LYS A 69 12.17 -20.48 9.83
CA LYS A 69 11.42 -20.07 8.65
C LYS A 69 12.25 -19.13 7.77
N ALA A 70 12.14 -19.31 6.45
CA ALA A 70 12.45 -18.26 5.49
C ALA A 70 11.37 -17.17 5.55
N VAL A 71 11.80 -15.91 5.47
CA VAL A 71 10.95 -14.73 5.61
C VAL A 71 10.81 -14.03 4.27
N GLY A 72 9.57 -13.89 3.81
CA GLY A 72 9.22 -13.15 2.62
C GLY A 72 8.48 -11.85 2.95
N TYR A 73 8.65 -10.82 2.12
CA TYR A 73 7.81 -9.62 2.15
C TYR A 73 6.72 -9.69 1.07
N LEU A 74 5.47 -9.42 1.42
CA LEU A 74 4.38 -9.24 0.45
C LEU A 74 4.26 -7.77 0.04
N SER A 75 4.45 -7.49 -1.24
CA SER A 75 4.03 -6.23 -1.86
C SER A 75 2.66 -6.40 -2.51
N ILE A 76 1.71 -5.54 -2.13
CA ILE A 76 0.34 -5.57 -2.64
C ILE A 76 -0.30 -4.17 -2.58
N PRO A 77 -1.05 -3.73 -3.60
CA PRO A 77 -1.82 -2.49 -3.50
C PRO A 77 -2.88 -2.58 -2.41
N LEU A 78 -2.68 -1.89 -1.29
CA LEU A 78 -3.72 -1.71 -0.26
C LEU A 78 -4.67 -0.56 -0.60
N SER A 79 -4.18 0.47 -1.28
CA SER A 79 -4.96 1.66 -1.63
C SER A 79 -6.19 1.32 -2.49
N PRO A 80 -7.35 1.96 -2.24
CA PRO A 80 -8.54 1.82 -3.09
C PRO A 80 -8.41 2.60 -4.42
N ALA A 81 -7.30 3.32 -4.64
CA ALA A 81 -7.10 4.13 -5.83
C ALA A 81 -7.33 3.33 -7.13
N GLY A 82 -7.96 3.99 -8.10
CA GLY A 82 -8.26 3.37 -9.39
C GLY A 82 -9.49 2.47 -9.41
N GLY A 83 -10.23 2.33 -8.30
CA GLY A 83 -11.49 1.57 -8.26
C GLY A 83 -11.45 0.31 -7.39
N GLY A 84 -10.37 0.10 -6.63
CA GLY A 84 -10.30 -0.95 -5.62
C GLY A 84 -11.07 -0.59 -4.34
N SER A 85 -11.15 -1.53 -3.41
CA SER A 85 -11.58 -1.30 -2.03
C SER A 85 -10.44 -1.65 -1.09
N TYR A 86 -10.17 -0.78 -0.11
CA TYR A 86 -9.15 -1.01 0.90
C TYR A 86 -9.44 -2.29 1.70
N GLN A 87 -10.72 -2.52 2.01
CA GLN A 87 -11.16 -3.73 2.71
C GLN A 87 -10.81 -4.98 1.89
N ILE A 88 -11.28 -5.05 0.64
CA ILE A 88 -11.04 -6.19 -0.25
C ILE A 88 -9.54 -6.41 -0.48
N ASN A 89 -8.77 -5.33 -0.67
CA ASN A 89 -7.33 -5.42 -0.86
C ASN A 89 -6.61 -5.94 0.39
N SER A 90 -7.05 -5.56 1.58
CA SER A 90 -6.49 -6.03 2.85
C SER A 90 -6.82 -7.51 3.12
N GLU A 91 -8.04 -7.93 2.80
CA GLU A 91 -8.46 -9.33 2.87
C GLU A 91 -7.71 -10.20 1.85
N ALA A 92 -7.55 -9.69 0.62
CA ALA A 92 -6.73 -10.32 -0.41
C ALA A 92 -5.27 -10.43 0.06
N ALA A 93 -4.69 -9.39 0.66
CA ALA A 93 -3.33 -9.43 1.19
C ALA A 93 -3.15 -10.57 2.19
N LYS A 94 -4.10 -10.72 3.12
CA LYS A 94 -4.09 -11.84 4.07
C LYS A 94 -4.18 -13.19 3.35
N ARG A 95 -5.14 -13.36 2.44
CA ARG A 95 -5.31 -14.62 1.72
C ARG A 95 -4.08 -14.99 0.88
N ILE A 96 -3.48 -14.01 0.21
CA ILE A 96 -2.30 -14.22 -0.64
C ILE A 96 -1.11 -14.62 0.24
N ALA A 97 -0.90 -13.96 1.38
CA ALA A 97 0.11 -14.38 2.35
C ALA A 97 -0.11 -15.83 2.81
N ASP A 98 -1.34 -16.18 3.21
CA ASP A 98 -1.70 -17.55 3.64
C ASP A 98 -1.48 -18.59 2.52
N ASP A 99 -1.84 -18.26 1.26
CA ASP A 99 -1.66 -19.13 0.10
C ASP A 99 -0.17 -19.34 -0.23
N VAL A 100 0.65 -18.29 -0.12
CA VAL A 100 2.11 -18.36 -0.35
C VAL A 100 2.78 -19.21 0.74
N GLU A 101 2.44 -18.99 2.01
CA GLU A 101 2.92 -19.82 3.12
C GLU A 101 2.49 -21.28 2.93
N LYS A 102 1.24 -21.53 2.53
CA LYS A 102 0.75 -22.87 2.23
C LYS A 102 1.52 -23.54 1.10
N ARG A 103 1.83 -22.79 0.02
CA ARG A 103 2.58 -23.31 -1.13
C ARG A 103 4.01 -23.71 -0.75
N PHE A 104 4.72 -22.85 -0.02
CA PHE A 104 6.12 -23.12 0.34
C PHE A 104 6.27 -24.00 1.59
N GLY A 105 5.19 -24.20 2.33
CA GLY A 105 5.15 -24.96 3.57
C GLY A 105 4.99 -24.01 4.76
N PRO A 106 3.89 -24.10 5.54
CA PRO A 106 3.61 -23.16 6.63
C PRO A 106 4.59 -23.29 7.81
N SER A 107 5.35 -24.39 7.89
CA SER A 107 6.46 -24.57 8.82
C SER A 107 7.76 -23.93 8.34
N SER A 108 7.87 -23.63 7.04
CA SER A 108 9.11 -23.27 6.35
C SER A 108 9.14 -21.81 5.92
N VAL A 109 7.99 -21.19 5.70
CA VAL A 109 7.89 -19.80 5.26
C VAL A 109 6.98 -18.99 6.19
N PHE A 110 7.35 -17.72 6.36
CA PHE A 110 6.50 -16.66 6.90
C PHE A 110 6.45 -15.50 5.90
N ILE A 111 5.26 -14.95 5.67
CA ILE A 111 5.06 -13.76 4.84
C ILE A 111 4.69 -12.56 5.70
N LEU A 112 5.53 -11.53 5.66
CA LEU A 112 5.22 -10.23 6.20
C LEU A 112 4.16 -9.55 5.33
N ASN A 113 2.93 -9.47 5.85
CA ASN A 113 1.80 -8.82 5.19
C ASN A 113 1.68 -7.35 5.62
N PRO A 114 1.87 -6.37 4.71
CA PRO A 114 1.80 -4.95 5.06
C PRO A 114 0.40 -4.50 5.51
N GLY A 115 -0.66 -5.19 5.08
CA GLY A 115 -2.03 -4.92 5.51
C GLY A 115 -2.29 -5.30 6.98
N ALA A 116 -1.48 -6.18 7.56
CA ALA A 116 -1.56 -6.55 8.97
C ALA A 116 -0.62 -5.71 9.86
N GLU A 117 0.49 -5.23 9.30
CA GLU A 117 1.60 -4.66 10.08
C GLU A 117 1.80 -3.15 9.87
N GLY A 118 0.86 -2.49 9.16
CA GLY A 118 0.89 -1.07 8.81
C GLY A 118 0.72 -0.04 9.93
N SER A 119 0.49 -0.47 11.19
CA SER A 119 0.23 0.38 12.37
C SER A 119 -1.03 1.25 12.29
N ASP A 120 -2.03 0.92 13.11
CA ASP A 120 -3.27 1.72 13.25
C ASP A 120 -2.98 3.17 13.70
N ALA A 121 -1.90 3.39 14.43
CA ALA A 121 -1.45 4.72 14.87
C ALA A 121 -1.00 5.62 13.70
N MET A 122 -0.82 5.05 12.51
CA MET A 122 -0.53 5.77 11.27
C MET A 122 -1.76 5.92 10.37
N SER A 123 -2.97 5.65 10.87
CA SER A 123 -4.20 5.90 10.11
C SER A 123 -4.29 7.37 9.66
N GLY A 124 -4.51 7.58 8.37
CA GLY A 124 -4.43 8.90 7.73
C GLY A 124 -3.02 9.35 7.35
N GLY A 125 -2.01 8.49 7.49
CA GLY A 125 -0.67 8.69 6.97
C GLY A 125 -0.66 8.87 5.47
N SER A 126 0.20 9.78 4.99
CA SER A 126 0.51 9.85 3.57
C SER A 126 1.32 8.61 3.17
N GLY A 127 1.34 8.30 1.89
CA GLY A 127 2.19 7.21 1.44
C GLY A 127 3.69 7.46 1.72
N ALA A 128 4.13 8.71 1.87
CA ALA A 128 5.52 9.03 2.24
C ALA A 128 5.83 8.61 3.68
N ASP A 129 4.85 8.77 4.59
CA ASP A 129 4.97 8.31 5.98
C ASP A 129 5.10 6.78 6.04
N TYR A 130 4.23 6.09 5.30
CA TYR A 130 4.28 4.63 5.18
C TYR A 130 5.56 4.15 4.52
N MET A 131 6.00 4.78 3.43
CA MET A 131 7.21 4.37 2.72
C MET A 131 8.48 4.64 3.53
N TYR A 132 8.53 5.70 4.35
CA TYR A 132 9.65 5.87 5.27
C TYR A 132 9.74 4.69 6.24
N MET A 133 8.63 4.31 6.86
CA MET A 133 8.56 3.15 7.76
C MET A 133 8.91 1.84 7.06
N TRP A 134 8.29 1.57 5.90
CA TRP A 134 8.50 0.32 5.17
C TRP A 134 9.93 0.22 4.65
N THR A 135 10.51 1.28 4.11
CA THR A 135 11.92 1.27 3.70
C THR A 135 12.85 0.96 4.87
N GLN A 136 12.61 1.54 6.04
CA GLN A 136 13.38 1.18 7.24
C GLN A 136 13.20 -0.29 7.63
N ILE A 137 12.00 -0.86 7.54
CA ILE A 137 11.80 -2.29 7.80
C ILE A 137 12.54 -3.14 6.77
N LEU A 138 12.34 -2.87 5.48
CA LEU A 138 12.83 -3.65 4.35
C LEU A 138 14.35 -3.60 4.19
N GLU A 139 14.98 -2.46 4.52
CA GLU A 139 16.43 -2.31 4.40
C GLU A 139 17.21 -3.04 5.50
N GLY A 140 16.54 -3.55 6.54
CA GLY A 140 17.19 -4.18 7.67
C GLY A 140 18.06 -3.20 8.48
N ARG A 141 18.82 -3.70 9.45
CA ARG A 141 19.69 -2.87 10.30
C ARG A 141 20.90 -2.37 9.53
N SER A 142 21.40 -3.16 8.58
CA SER A 142 22.62 -2.89 7.84
C SER A 142 22.41 -2.22 6.48
N GLY A 143 21.16 -2.07 6.02
CA GLY A 143 20.85 -1.56 4.69
C GLY A 143 20.96 -2.62 3.58
N HIS A 144 21.00 -3.91 3.93
CA HIS A 144 21.07 -5.04 2.99
C HIS A 144 19.81 -5.91 3.01
N GLY A 145 18.81 -5.55 3.82
CA GLY A 145 17.54 -6.29 3.93
C GLY A 145 17.76 -7.69 4.48
N GLU A 146 18.74 -7.85 5.38
CA GLU A 146 19.19 -9.13 5.93
C GLU A 146 18.12 -9.91 6.71
N ASP A 147 17.01 -9.27 7.04
CA ASP A 147 15.85 -9.89 7.70
C ASP A 147 14.96 -10.68 6.71
N PHE A 148 15.18 -10.52 5.39
CA PHE A 148 14.39 -11.14 4.33
C PHE A 148 15.21 -12.10 3.46
N ASP A 149 14.52 -13.13 2.98
CA ASP A 149 15.06 -14.11 2.02
C ASP A 149 14.45 -13.90 0.62
N PHE A 150 13.23 -13.34 0.54
CA PHE A 150 12.59 -13.02 -0.74
C PHE A 150 11.52 -11.93 -0.66
N PHE A 151 11.17 -11.39 -1.82
CA PHE A 151 10.06 -10.46 -2.02
C PHE A 151 9.01 -11.12 -2.92
N TYR A 152 7.75 -10.95 -2.59
CA TYR A 152 6.61 -11.47 -3.33
C TYR A 152 5.69 -10.33 -3.73
N PHE A 153 5.61 -10.06 -5.03
CA PHE A 153 4.77 -9.01 -5.60
C PHE A 153 3.46 -9.60 -6.13
N ALA A 154 2.34 -9.19 -5.54
CA ALA A 154 1.02 -9.68 -5.92
C ALA A 154 0.64 -9.24 -7.35
N GLY A 155 0.09 -10.16 -8.13
CA GLY A 155 -0.39 -9.88 -9.48
C GLY A 155 -1.87 -10.22 -9.68
N PRO A 156 -2.36 -10.09 -10.93
CA PRO A 156 -3.76 -10.32 -11.25
C PRO A 156 -4.25 -11.73 -10.94
N THR A 157 -3.39 -12.76 -11.07
CA THR A 157 -3.78 -14.15 -10.77
C THR A 157 -4.01 -14.34 -9.27
N ASP A 158 -3.21 -13.70 -8.43
CA ASP A 158 -3.37 -13.74 -6.98
C ASP A 158 -4.69 -13.09 -6.52
N PHE A 159 -5.02 -11.91 -7.06
CA PHE A 159 -6.33 -11.27 -6.80
C PHE A 159 -7.50 -12.08 -7.36
N SER A 160 -7.35 -12.61 -8.58
CA SER A 160 -8.34 -13.51 -9.18
C SER A 160 -8.58 -14.73 -8.29
N ARG A 161 -7.54 -15.30 -7.68
CA ARG A 161 -7.71 -16.43 -6.75
C ARG A 161 -8.49 -16.05 -5.51
N TYR A 162 -8.22 -14.88 -4.93
CA TYR A 162 -8.99 -14.37 -3.79
C TYR A 162 -10.48 -14.19 -4.14
N LEU A 163 -10.75 -13.46 -5.21
CA LEU A 163 -12.09 -13.06 -5.60
C LEU A 163 -12.89 -14.19 -6.22
N LEU A 164 -12.20 -15.10 -6.94
CA LEU A 164 -12.78 -16.10 -7.83
C LEU A 164 -12.53 -17.55 -7.42
N GLN A 165 -11.91 -17.84 -6.28
CA GLN A 165 -11.80 -19.21 -5.78
C GLN A 165 -12.23 -19.28 -4.32
N PRO A 166 -13.28 -20.07 -4.00
CA PRO A 166 -13.68 -20.25 -2.61
C PRO A 166 -12.50 -20.80 -1.81
N ASN A 167 -12.33 -20.30 -0.58
CA ASN A 167 -11.53 -21.04 0.38
C ASN A 167 -12.30 -22.30 0.76
N ASN A 168 -11.59 -23.42 0.92
CA ASN A 168 -12.16 -24.65 1.49
C ASN A 168 -12.51 -24.50 3.00
N ASP A 169 -12.47 -23.29 3.56
CA ASP A 169 -12.83 -22.95 4.94
C ASP A 169 -14.33 -22.65 5.11
N GLY A 170 -15.09 -22.62 4.02
CA GLY A 170 -16.53 -22.37 4.01
C GLY A 170 -16.95 -20.93 4.34
N LYS A 171 -16.01 -19.97 4.40
CA LYS A 171 -16.29 -18.57 4.78
C LYS A 171 -16.44 -17.63 3.58
N GLN A 172 -15.96 -18.01 2.41
CA GLN A 172 -16.20 -17.26 1.18
C GLN A 172 -17.41 -17.86 0.47
N PRO A 173 -18.31 -17.03 -0.11
CA PRO A 173 -19.40 -17.54 -0.92
C PRO A 173 -18.85 -18.51 -1.96
N VAL A 174 -19.33 -19.76 -1.94
CA VAL A 174 -19.14 -20.67 -3.07
C VAL A 174 -20.03 -20.13 -4.17
N LEU A 175 -19.54 -19.11 -4.86
CA LEU A 175 -20.16 -18.69 -6.11
C LEU A 175 -20.15 -19.92 -7.00
N ASP A 176 -21.33 -20.38 -7.42
CA ASP A 176 -21.45 -21.30 -8.56
C ASP A 176 -21.08 -20.52 -9.82
N ARG A 177 -19.79 -20.18 -9.96
CA ARG A 177 -19.21 -19.43 -11.08
C ARG A 177 -19.24 -20.22 -12.38
N ASN A 178 -19.91 -21.38 -12.41
CA ASN A 178 -20.19 -22.13 -13.61
C ASN A 178 -21.44 -21.60 -14.35
N GLN A 179 -22.20 -20.66 -13.76
CA GLN A 179 -23.35 -20.03 -14.43
C GLN A 179 -23.04 -18.68 -15.10
N VAL A 180 -21.88 -18.10 -14.85
CA VAL A 180 -21.42 -16.86 -15.53
C VAL A 180 -20.17 -17.20 -16.33
N ASP A 181 -20.25 -17.05 -17.65
CA ASP A 181 -19.24 -17.59 -18.55
C ASP A 181 -17.94 -16.77 -18.57
N ASP A 182 -18.02 -15.44 -18.40
CA ASP A 182 -16.86 -14.55 -18.54
C ASP A 182 -16.30 -14.03 -17.20
N TYR A 183 -15.00 -13.71 -17.21
CA TYR A 183 -14.24 -13.28 -16.04
C TYR A 183 -14.75 -11.98 -15.41
N LEU A 184 -15.17 -11.01 -16.23
CA LEU A 184 -15.64 -9.73 -15.72
C LEU A 184 -17.05 -9.84 -15.14
N GLY A 185 -17.92 -10.66 -15.74
CA GLY A 185 -19.22 -11.01 -15.19
C GLY A 185 -19.11 -11.68 -13.82
N LYS A 186 -18.09 -12.52 -13.60
CA LYS A 186 -17.81 -13.13 -12.28
C LYS A 186 -17.44 -12.09 -11.21
N LEU A 187 -16.74 -11.02 -11.60
CA LEU A 187 -16.43 -9.91 -10.69
C LEU A 187 -17.65 -9.04 -10.41
N ASP A 188 -18.52 -8.84 -11.40
CA ASP A 188 -19.81 -8.18 -11.21
C ASP A 188 -20.71 -8.96 -10.24
N ALA A 189 -20.75 -10.29 -10.36
CA ALA A 189 -21.47 -11.17 -9.43
C ALA A 189 -20.87 -11.13 -8.01
N PHE A 190 -19.54 -11.17 -7.89
CA PHE A 190 -18.87 -10.98 -6.59
C PHE A 190 -19.27 -9.65 -5.95
N PHE A 191 -19.27 -8.56 -6.73
CA PHE A 191 -19.65 -7.24 -6.23
C PHE A 191 -21.09 -7.23 -5.69
N ASP A 192 -22.04 -7.78 -6.44
CA ASP A 192 -23.44 -7.83 -6.04
C ASP A 192 -23.63 -8.64 -4.75
N ASP A 193 -23.10 -9.86 -4.70
CA ASP A 193 -23.20 -10.73 -3.52
C ASP A 193 -22.52 -10.13 -2.29
N HIS A 194 -21.35 -9.53 -2.47
CA HIS A 194 -20.59 -8.92 -1.38
C HIS A 194 -21.28 -7.64 -0.87
N SER A 195 -21.92 -6.86 -1.74
CA SER A 195 -22.71 -5.69 -1.34
C SER A 195 -23.96 -6.04 -0.52
N VAL A 196 -24.44 -7.28 -0.61
CA VAL A 196 -25.56 -7.78 0.21
C VAL A 196 -25.06 -8.38 1.52
N SER A 197 -23.95 -9.12 1.47
CA SER A 197 -23.46 -9.90 2.61
C SER A 197 -22.54 -9.12 3.57
N ASP A 198 -21.89 -8.05 3.11
CA ASP A 198 -21.00 -7.21 3.92
C ASP A 198 -21.55 -5.78 4.10
N PRO A 199 -22.04 -5.42 5.31
CA PRO A 199 -22.57 -4.09 5.59
C PRO A 199 -21.54 -2.96 5.43
N LYS A 200 -20.26 -3.23 5.66
CA LYS A 200 -19.19 -2.22 5.55
C LYS A 200 -18.89 -1.94 4.08
N PHE A 201 -18.75 -2.98 3.26
CA PHE A 201 -18.59 -2.82 1.82
C PHE A 201 -19.81 -2.14 1.19
N LYS A 202 -21.02 -2.52 1.63
CA LYS A 202 -22.27 -1.84 1.23
C LYS A 202 -22.22 -0.34 1.52
N ALA A 203 -21.78 0.05 2.72
CA ALA A 203 -21.65 1.45 3.09
C ALA A 203 -20.62 2.21 2.23
N GLU A 204 -19.50 1.58 1.85
CA GLU A 204 -18.53 2.17 0.91
C GLU A 204 -19.15 2.43 -0.47
N PHE A 205 -19.94 1.47 -0.96
CA PHE A 205 -20.69 1.60 -2.21
C PHE A 205 -21.74 2.72 -2.15
N GLU A 206 -22.58 2.76 -1.10
CA GLU A 206 -23.62 3.78 -0.93
C GLU A 206 -23.04 5.19 -0.76
N GLN A 207 -21.84 5.30 -0.20
CA GLN A 207 -21.08 6.56 -0.11
C GLN A 207 -20.34 6.94 -1.41
N GLY A 208 -20.45 6.12 -2.47
CA GLY A 208 -19.79 6.34 -3.76
C GLY A 208 -18.27 6.15 -3.73
N LYS A 209 -17.71 5.57 -2.67
CA LYS A 209 -16.26 5.28 -2.56
C LYS A 209 -15.84 4.14 -3.48
N VAL A 210 -16.74 3.21 -3.74
CA VAL A 210 -16.58 2.11 -4.68
C VAL A 210 -17.79 2.08 -5.58
N ASN A 211 -17.61 1.81 -6.88
CA ASN A 211 -18.71 1.58 -7.80
C ASN A 211 -18.45 0.31 -8.62
N LYS A 212 -19.52 -0.38 -9.02
CA LYS A 212 -19.45 -1.68 -9.66
C LYS A 212 -18.56 -1.70 -10.91
N ALA A 213 -18.72 -0.73 -11.81
CA ALA A 213 -17.93 -0.68 -13.04
C ALA A 213 -16.44 -0.44 -12.77
N ALA A 214 -16.09 0.46 -11.85
CA ALA A 214 -14.71 0.71 -11.47
C ALA A 214 -14.11 -0.48 -10.73
N PHE A 215 -14.87 -1.14 -9.84
CA PHE A 215 -14.48 -2.37 -9.15
C PHE A 215 -14.12 -3.46 -10.16
N ARG A 216 -15.04 -3.77 -11.06
CA ARG A 216 -14.85 -4.77 -12.12
C ARG A 216 -13.64 -4.46 -12.99
N ASN A 217 -13.47 -3.21 -13.41
CA ASN A 217 -12.34 -2.81 -14.24
C ASN A 217 -11.01 -2.80 -13.45
N TYR A 218 -11.04 -2.52 -12.15
CA TYR A 218 -9.86 -2.56 -11.30
C TYR A 218 -9.42 -4.01 -11.08
N TYR A 219 -10.27 -4.86 -10.49
CA TYR A 219 -9.93 -6.26 -10.23
C TYR A 219 -9.83 -7.12 -11.49
N GLY A 220 -10.47 -6.68 -12.56
CA GLY A 220 -10.41 -7.33 -13.86
C GLY A 220 -9.11 -7.10 -14.62
N LEU A 221 -8.52 -5.91 -14.50
CA LEU A 221 -7.47 -5.45 -15.42
C LEU A 221 -6.23 -4.87 -14.72
N ARG A 222 -6.35 -4.41 -13.47
CA ARG A 222 -5.35 -3.56 -12.81
C ARG A 222 -4.99 -3.95 -11.37
N ALA A 223 -5.67 -4.90 -10.75
CA ALA A 223 -5.33 -5.37 -9.41
C ALA A 223 -3.99 -6.12 -9.44
N SER A 224 -2.92 -5.37 -9.23
CA SER A 224 -1.53 -5.80 -9.33
C SER A 224 -0.62 -4.71 -8.78
N VAL A 225 0.58 -5.09 -8.35
CA VAL A 225 1.65 -4.14 -8.00
C VAL A 225 1.99 -3.17 -9.14
N ALA A 226 1.69 -3.53 -10.39
CA ALA A 226 1.97 -2.69 -11.58
C ALA A 226 1.21 -1.34 -11.58
N PHE A 227 0.15 -1.21 -10.80
CA PHE A 227 -0.68 0.00 -10.71
C PHE A 227 -0.66 0.60 -9.29
N SER A 228 0.42 0.37 -8.55
CA SER A 228 0.57 0.75 -7.16
C SER A 228 1.83 1.58 -6.95
N TYR A 229 1.66 2.83 -6.55
CA TYR A 229 2.78 3.70 -6.21
C TYR A 229 3.68 3.11 -5.11
N GLY A 230 3.08 2.61 -4.02
CA GLY A 230 3.85 1.97 -2.94
C GLY A 230 4.63 0.74 -3.44
N SER A 231 3.99 -0.10 -4.24
CA SER A 231 4.63 -1.32 -4.76
C SER A 231 5.76 -1.03 -5.76
N HIS A 232 5.65 0.05 -6.53
CA HIS A 232 6.72 0.55 -7.39
C HIS A 232 7.94 1.02 -6.57
N ASP A 233 7.71 1.71 -5.45
CA ASP A 233 8.80 2.06 -4.53
C ASP A 233 9.39 0.80 -3.85
N GLU A 234 8.56 -0.17 -3.43
CA GLU A 234 9.00 -1.45 -2.86
C GLU A 234 9.83 -2.29 -3.85
N TRP A 235 9.46 -2.31 -5.14
CA TRP A 235 10.25 -2.93 -6.20
C TRP A 235 11.62 -2.26 -6.32
N ASN A 236 11.64 -0.93 -6.34
CA ASN A 236 12.89 -0.17 -6.40
C ASN A 236 13.76 -0.37 -5.16
N ILE A 237 13.16 -0.55 -3.97
CA ILE A 237 13.87 -0.92 -2.73
C ILE A 237 14.51 -2.31 -2.88
N ALA A 238 13.74 -3.32 -3.31
CA ALA A 238 14.27 -4.67 -3.52
C ALA A 238 15.46 -4.68 -4.50
N ARG A 239 15.35 -3.92 -5.60
CA ARG A 239 16.45 -3.72 -6.56
C ARG A 239 17.68 -3.09 -5.92
N LEU A 240 17.52 -2.00 -5.17
CA LEU A 240 18.63 -1.31 -4.49
C LEU A 240 19.32 -2.20 -3.44
N LEU A 241 18.55 -3.01 -2.72
CA LEU A 241 19.10 -3.99 -1.77
C LEU A 241 19.95 -5.03 -2.50
N ASN A 242 19.45 -5.54 -3.62
CA ASN A 242 20.17 -6.50 -4.46
C ASN A 242 21.44 -5.89 -5.08
N GLU A 243 21.39 -4.62 -5.50
CA GLU A 243 22.55 -3.87 -5.96
C GLU A 243 23.63 -3.78 -4.87
N LYS A 244 23.26 -3.43 -3.64
CA LYS A 244 24.19 -3.40 -2.49
C LYS A 244 24.74 -4.78 -2.16
N ARG A 245 23.89 -5.81 -2.09
CA ARG A 245 24.30 -7.19 -1.78
C ARG A 245 25.34 -7.72 -2.74
N ARG A 246 25.25 -7.40 -4.04
CA ARG A 246 26.28 -7.81 -5.02
C ARG A 246 27.66 -7.24 -4.72
N GLY A 247 27.73 -6.02 -4.19
CA GLY A 247 28.97 -5.36 -3.81
C GLY A 247 29.52 -5.79 -2.44
N ALA A 248 28.73 -6.48 -1.62
CA ALA A 248 29.08 -6.89 -0.28
C ALA A 248 29.69 -8.29 -0.24
N ALA A 249 30.81 -8.47 0.47
CA ALA A 249 31.57 -9.73 0.50
C ALA A 249 30.79 -10.87 1.18
N GLU A 250 29.96 -10.53 2.16
CA GLU A 250 29.13 -11.46 2.94
C GLU A 250 27.87 -11.93 2.20
N PHE A 251 27.47 -11.26 1.10
CA PHE A 251 26.32 -11.64 0.29
C PHE A 251 26.74 -12.07 -1.12
N GLY A 252 27.19 -11.12 -1.95
CA GLY A 252 27.47 -11.35 -3.36
C GLY A 252 26.24 -11.73 -4.18
N ILE A 253 26.47 -12.12 -5.44
CA ILE A 253 25.41 -12.50 -6.40
C ILE A 253 24.57 -13.70 -5.93
N ALA A 254 25.20 -14.66 -5.25
CA ALA A 254 24.55 -15.90 -4.83
C ALA A 254 23.55 -15.71 -3.66
N ASN A 255 23.66 -14.61 -2.91
CA ASN A 255 22.80 -14.32 -1.77
C ASN A 255 21.93 -13.06 -2.00
N GLN A 256 21.66 -12.71 -3.25
CA GLN A 256 20.62 -11.73 -3.57
C GLN A 256 19.24 -12.21 -3.06
N LEU A 257 18.37 -11.27 -2.74
CA LEU A 257 16.97 -11.51 -2.41
C LEU A 257 16.25 -12.04 -3.64
N SER A 258 15.60 -13.20 -3.51
CA SER A 258 14.73 -13.73 -4.56
C SER A 258 13.50 -12.84 -4.75
N ILE A 259 13.05 -12.66 -6.00
CA ILE A 259 11.87 -11.86 -6.31
C ILE A 259 10.85 -12.71 -7.07
N PHE A 260 9.60 -12.69 -6.59
CA PHE A 260 8.46 -13.34 -7.22
C PHE A 260 7.44 -12.30 -7.66
N PHE A 261 6.77 -12.54 -8.78
CA PHE A 261 5.61 -11.80 -9.25
C PHE A 261 4.49 -12.77 -9.64
N ASP A 262 3.30 -12.56 -9.10
CA ASP A 262 2.09 -13.34 -9.42
C ASP A 262 2.31 -14.87 -9.32
N GLY A 263 3.03 -15.29 -8.28
CA GLY A 263 3.33 -16.70 -8.02
C GLY A 263 4.50 -17.27 -8.83
N GLN A 264 5.22 -16.49 -9.63
CA GLN A 264 6.36 -16.98 -10.40
C GLN A 264 7.64 -16.23 -10.06
N PRO A 265 8.81 -16.88 -10.03
CA PRO A 265 10.09 -16.17 -10.01
C PRO A 265 10.18 -15.21 -11.19
N VAL A 266 10.69 -14.01 -10.96
CA VAL A 266 10.89 -13.03 -12.05
C VAL A 266 12.13 -13.40 -12.86
N ASN A 267 12.16 -13.01 -14.13
CA ASN A 267 13.32 -13.25 -14.97
C ASN A 267 14.52 -12.38 -14.51
N PRO A 268 15.78 -12.79 -14.77
CA PRO A 268 16.97 -12.06 -14.32
C PRO A 268 16.99 -10.57 -14.73
N GLY A 269 16.43 -10.24 -15.91
CA GLY A 269 16.35 -8.85 -16.36
C GLY A 269 15.42 -7.99 -15.50
N ALA A 270 14.26 -8.51 -15.08
CA ALA A 270 13.35 -7.80 -14.17
C ALA A 270 13.97 -7.64 -12.79
N PHE A 271 14.73 -8.64 -12.34
CA PHE A 271 15.49 -8.63 -11.08
C PHE A 271 16.38 -7.40 -10.88
N GLU A 272 16.85 -6.82 -11.98
CA GLU A 272 17.83 -5.73 -12.01
C GLU A 272 17.25 -4.41 -12.57
N SER A 273 16.03 -4.43 -13.08
CA SER A 273 15.41 -3.26 -13.70
C SER A 273 14.60 -2.49 -12.68
N GLY A 274 14.77 -1.17 -12.66
CA GLY A 274 13.90 -0.28 -11.88
C GLY A 274 12.52 -0.18 -12.52
N ASP A 275 11.51 0.05 -11.68
CA ASP A 275 10.18 0.44 -12.13
C ASP A 275 10.03 1.97 -12.05
N ALA A 276 8.96 2.50 -12.64
CA ALA A 276 8.59 3.89 -12.48
C ALA A 276 8.60 4.28 -11.00
N SER A 277 8.93 5.54 -10.71
CA SER A 277 8.90 6.01 -9.33
C SER A 277 7.47 5.99 -8.81
N GLY A 278 7.25 5.41 -7.64
CA GLY A 278 5.98 5.49 -6.91
C GLY A 278 5.60 6.93 -6.56
N ALA A 279 6.58 7.83 -6.55
CA ALA A 279 6.42 9.24 -6.19
C ALA A 279 5.83 9.48 -4.79
N THR A 280 5.97 8.51 -3.88
CA THR A 280 5.52 8.66 -2.50
C THR A 280 6.47 9.58 -1.72
N GLY A 281 6.28 10.90 -1.86
CA GLY A 281 6.91 11.96 -1.09
C GLY A 281 8.44 11.99 -1.08
N ARG A 282 9.10 11.68 -2.21
CA ARG A 282 10.54 11.92 -2.33
C ARG A 282 10.79 13.41 -2.17
N CYS A 283 11.36 13.83 -1.05
CA CYS A 283 11.80 15.22 -0.91
C CYS A 283 12.87 15.47 -1.99
N VAL A 284 12.77 16.61 -2.68
CA VAL A 284 13.89 17.09 -3.48
C VAL A 284 15.06 17.30 -2.50
N LYS A 285 16.17 16.59 -2.74
CA LYS A 285 17.42 16.78 -1.98
C LYS A 285 17.95 18.20 -2.19
#